data_AF-A0A2E7D7T5-F1
#
_entry.id   AF-A0A2E7D7T5-F1
#
_cell.length_a   1.000
_cell.length_b   1.000
_cell.length_c   1.000
_cell.angle_alpha   90.00
_cell.angle_beta   90.00
_cell.angle_gamma   90.00
#
_symmetry.space_group_name_H-M   'P 1'
#
loop_
_entity.id
_entity.type
_entity.pdbx_description
1 polymer ?
#
loop_
_entity_poly.entity_id
_entity_poly.type
_entity_poly.pdbx_seq_one_letter_code
_entity_poly.pdbx_strand_id
1 'polypeptide(L)'
;MLLATLPLSHAFAEDCPAGQCQPSLIVDVAADAPKTLNTLWVGQLKGVPKKSYPTAIKIQRGDAASLTAQRIGKSEWYAFQSSVDQRPKDGKLIFEATNTSINAKVSVTPTDSGFSIHDGERKVLFYQVKPKSLDGKSLRANYVHPLYDLDGSVLTQDFPSDHIHHRGVFWAWHQLIVDGEKTGDSWDTSEYLSVVKQIDVLDQGPVFATVQLKVHWTSAKRTDKSGAAIPFVQETTTMRVYSATADRQLIDFTIKLRPLADDVRIGGADNVKEYGGFTVRVKPTKDIKLVDETAVL
;
A
#
# COMPACT_ATOMS: atom_id res chain seq x y z
N MET A 1 31.54 -43.70 25.43
CA MET A 1 30.12 -43.34 25.23
C MET A 1 30.10 -42.07 24.40
N LEU A 2 29.69 -42.19 23.14
CA LEU A 2 29.85 -41.20 22.06
C LEU A 2 29.06 -39.92 22.36
N LEU A 3 29.74 -38.78 22.45
CA LEU A 3 29.14 -37.46 22.22
C LEU A 3 29.39 -37.13 20.75
N ALA A 4 28.41 -37.44 19.90
CA ALA A 4 28.41 -37.05 18.51
C ALA A 4 28.14 -35.54 18.44
N THR A 5 29.19 -34.79 18.14
CA THR A 5 29.11 -33.43 17.60
C THR A 5 28.42 -33.49 16.24
N LEU A 6 27.19 -32.98 16.15
CA LEU A 6 26.55 -32.67 14.87
C LEU A 6 27.09 -31.33 14.37
N PRO A 7 27.72 -31.25 13.19
CA PRO A 7 27.96 -29.97 12.54
C PRO A 7 26.64 -29.53 11.88
N LEU A 8 26.02 -28.46 12.37
CA LEU A 8 24.97 -27.76 11.63
C LEU A 8 25.61 -26.91 10.54
N SER A 9 26.15 -27.56 9.51
CA SER A 9 26.39 -26.91 8.23
C SER A 9 25.05 -26.86 7.48
N HIS A 10 24.21 -25.88 7.79
CA HIS A 10 23.09 -25.55 6.92
C HIS A 10 23.64 -24.85 5.69
N ALA A 11 24.01 -25.65 4.69
CA ALA A 11 24.21 -25.14 3.34
C ALA A 11 22.84 -24.60 2.88
N PHE A 12 22.67 -23.29 2.92
CA PHE A 12 21.53 -22.59 2.33
C PHE A 12 21.67 -22.64 0.81
N ALA A 13 21.46 -23.81 0.22
CA ALA A 13 21.54 -23.99 -1.22
C ALA A 13 20.33 -23.34 -1.88
N GLU A 14 20.59 -22.48 -2.87
CA GLU A 14 19.58 -21.73 -3.63
C GLU A 14 18.68 -22.61 -4.51
N ASP A 15 18.97 -23.90 -4.63
CA ASP A 15 18.12 -24.87 -5.32
C ASP A 15 18.16 -26.22 -4.55
N CYS A 16 17.31 -26.37 -3.54
CA CYS A 16 17.18 -27.64 -2.81
C CYS A 16 16.18 -28.58 -3.51
N PRO A 17 16.53 -29.87 -3.73
CA PRO A 17 15.59 -30.88 -4.21
C PRO A 17 14.36 -31.01 -3.30
N ALA A 18 13.19 -31.28 -3.89
CA ALA A 18 11.94 -31.40 -3.15
C ALA A 18 12.06 -32.45 -2.01
N GLY A 19 11.78 -32.04 -0.77
CA GLY A 19 11.75 -32.91 0.40
C GLY A 19 13.10 -33.11 1.13
N GLN A 20 14.17 -32.41 0.74
CA GLN A 20 15.51 -32.60 1.32
C GLN A 20 16.01 -31.47 2.23
N CYS A 21 15.30 -30.34 2.31
CA CYS A 21 15.64 -29.22 3.19
C CYS A 21 14.45 -28.80 4.05
N GLN A 22 14.72 -28.42 5.29
CA GLN A 22 13.75 -27.74 6.15
C GLN A 22 13.45 -26.35 5.54
N PRO A 23 12.20 -26.06 5.13
CA PRO A 23 11.86 -24.74 4.62
C PRO A 23 12.10 -23.68 5.68
N SER A 24 12.70 -22.56 5.29
CA SER A 24 13.03 -21.49 6.21
C SER A 24 12.74 -20.12 5.60
N LEU A 25 12.14 -19.22 6.39
CA LEU A 25 11.99 -17.83 6.02
C LEU A 25 13.16 -17.03 6.60
N ILE A 26 13.93 -16.37 5.74
CA ILE A 26 15.10 -15.58 6.12
C ILE A 26 14.79 -14.11 5.95
N VAL A 27 14.97 -13.33 7.02
CA VAL A 27 14.80 -11.88 7.02
C VAL A 27 16.15 -11.24 7.29
N ASP A 28 16.62 -10.43 6.34
CA ASP A 28 17.81 -9.60 6.55
C ASP A 28 17.43 -8.36 7.37
N VAL A 29 18.21 -8.09 8.42
CA VAL A 29 17.99 -6.99 9.36
C VAL A 29 19.13 -5.99 9.22
N ALA A 30 18.79 -4.73 8.93
CA ALA A 30 19.77 -3.67 8.77
C ALA A 30 20.61 -3.47 10.04
N ALA A 31 21.87 -3.07 9.86
CA ALA A 31 22.83 -2.95 10.95
C ALA A 31 22.53 -1.78 11.92
N ASP A 32 21.64 -0.89 11.54
CA ASP A 32 21.16 0.26 12.30
C ASP A 32 19.71 0.09 12.78
N ALA A 33 19.09 -1.07 12.52
CA ALA A 33 17.72 -1.33 12.95
C ALA A 33 17.57 -1.22 14.49
N PRO A 34 16.48 -0.61 14.99
CA PRO A 34 16.18 -0.56 16.41
C PRO A 34 16.19 -1.94 17.07
N LYS A 35 16.59 -2.00 18.35
CA LYS A 35 16.65 -3.27 19.12
C LYS A 35 15.31 -3.97 19.24
N THR A 36 14.24 -3.17 19.33
CA THR A 36 12.86 -3.59 19.37
C THR A 36 12.16 -2.95 18.18
N LEU A 37 11.60 -3.78 17.30
CA LEU A 37 10.87 -3.29 16.14
C LEU A 37 9.56 -4.04 16.03
N ASN A 38 8.46 -3.33 16.32
CA ASN A 38 7.12 -3.80 16.05
C ASN A 38 6.73 -3.30 14.65
N THR A 39 6.89 -4.14 13.64
CA THR A 39 6.73 -3.70 12.24
C THR A 39 6.26 -4.85 11.33
N LEU A 40 6.06 -4.50 10.06
CA LEU A 40 6.03 -5.45 8.96
C LEU A 40 7.44 -5.93 8.63
N TRP A 41 7.61 -7.24 8.61
CA TRP A 41 8.83 -7.90 8.17
C TRP A 41 8.62 -8.54 6.82
N VAL A 42 9.66 -8.50 5.99
CA VAL A 42 9.70 -9.15 4.69
C VAL A 42 10.89 -10.09 4.66
N GLY A 43 10.66 -11.35 4.31
CA GLY A 43 11.70 -12.36 4.24
C GLY A 43 11.62 -13.20 2.97
N GLN A 44 12.73 -13.86 2.64
CA GLN A 44 12.86 -14.77 1.51
C GLN A 44 12.66 -16.22 1.98
N LEU A 45 11.72 -16.95 1.36
CA LEU A 45 11.52 -18.37 1.63
C LEU A 45 12.56 -19.19 0.88
N LYS A 46 13.31 -20.01 1.60
CA LYS A 46 14.31 -20.94 1.08
C LYS A 46 13.90 -22.40 1.37
N GLY A 47 14.52 -23.34 0.67
CA GLY A 47 14.25 -24.78 0.84
C GLY A 47 12.94 -25.26 0.21
N VAL A 48 12.32 -24.46 -0.66
CA VAL A 48 11.10 -24.81 -1.40
C VAL A 48 11.36 -24.63 -2.90
N PRO A 49 10.98 -25.57 -3.78
CA PRO A 49 11.12 -25.40 -5.22
C PRO A 49 10.37 -24.16 -5.74
N LYS A 50 10.98 -23.41 -6.66
CA LYS A 50 10.47 -22.11 -7.17
C LYS A 50 9.01 -22.11 -7.66
N LYS A 51 8.52 -23.25 -8.16
CA LYS A 51 7.15 -23.40 -8.68
C LYS A 51 6.14 -23.89 -7.62
N SER A 52 6.59 -24.10 -6.38
CA SER A 52 5.81 -24.73 -5.31
C SER A 52 5.64 -23.81 -4.09
N TYR A 53 5.93 -22.52 -4.21
CA TYR A 53 5.76 -21.55 -3.15
C TYR A 53 4.27 -21.39 -2.77
N PRO A 54 3.88 -21.71 -1.52
CA PRO A 54 2.50 -21.59 -1.07
C PRO A 54 2.05 -20.12 -0.93
N THR A 55 0.76 -19.87 -0.92
CA THR A 55 0.23 -18.50 -0.74
C THR A 55 0.42 -17.97 0.69
N ALA A 56 0.47 -18.86 1.67
CA ALA A 56 0.76 -18.56 3.06
C ALA A 56 1.59 -19.67 3.70
N ILE A 57 2.35 -19.30 4.73
CA ILE A 57 3.15 -20.21 5.55
C ILE A 57 2.96 -19.89 7.04
N LYS A 58 3.09 -20.90 7.89
CA LYS A 58 3.37 -20.70 9.30
C LYS A 58 4.88 -20.56 9.48
N ILE A 59 5.28 -19.60 10.29
CA ILE A 59 6.68 -19.37 10.63
C ILE A 59 6.87 -19.42 12.15
N GLN A 60 7.97 -20.01 12.60
CA GLN A 60 8.29 -20.15 14.02
C GLN A 60 9.79 -19.97 14.26
N ARG A 61 10.16 -19.39 15.41
CA ARG A 61 11.54 -19.20 15.83
C ARG A 61 11.71 -19.76 17.24
N GLY A 62 12.42 -20.89 17.37
CA GLY A 62 12.53 -21.60 18.64
C GLY A 62 11.16 -21.94 19.22
N ASP A 63 10.99 -21.75 20.53
CA ASP A 63 9.74 -22.08 21.23
C ASP A 63 8.67 -20.97 21.17
N ALA A 64 8.89 -19.92 20.37
CA ALA A 64 7.92 -18.84 20.22
C ALA A 64 6.63 -19.31 19.50
N ALA A 65 5.53 -18.62 19.75
CA ALA A 65 4.27 -18.88 19.04
C ALA A 65 4.43 -18.70 17.52
N SER A 66 3.80 -19.59 16.75
CA SER A 66 3.84 -19.51 15.28
C SER A 66 3.11 -18.25 14.78
N LEU A 67 3.69 -17.59 13.78
CA LEU A 67 3.08 -16.47 13.06
C LEU A 67 2.65 -16.92 11.67
N THR A 68 1.77 -16.15 11.04
CA THR A 68 1.42 -16.35 9.64
C THR A 68 2.18 -15.36 8.77
N ALA A 69 2.83 -15.85 7.72
CA ALA A 69 3.39 -15.03 6.65
C ALA A 69 2.65 -15.27 5.34
N GLN A 70 2.47 -14.22 4.55
CA GLN A 70 1.77 -14.25 3.27
C GLN A 70 2.74 -13.94 2.14
N ARG A 71 2.63 -14.70 1.05
CA ARG A 71 3.43 -14.54 -0.15
C ARG A 71 3.13 -13.20 -0.83
N ILE A 72 4.17 -12.52 -1.30
CA ILE A 72 4.07 -11.27 -2.07
C ILE A 72 4.09 -11.62 -3.56
N GLY A 73 2.95 -11.45 -4.23
CA GLY A 73 2.81 -11.77 -5.65
C GLY A 73 3.24 -13.19 -5.98
N LYS A 74 3.86 -13.38 -7.15
CA LYS A 74 4.40 -14.68 -7.59
C LYS A 74 5.89 -14.81 -7.28
N SER A 75 6.32 -14.38 -6.10
CA SER A 75 7.74 -14.36 -5.71
C SER A 75 8.06 -15.35 -4.60
N GLU A 76 9.31 -15.39 -4.16
CA GLU A 76 9.78 -16.10 -2.97
C GLU A 76 9.76 -15.24 -1.70
N TRP A 77 9.24 -14.01 -1.80
CA TRP A 77 9.15 -13.07 -0.69
C TRP A 77 7.83 -13.20 0.05
N TYR A 78 7.88 -13.17 1.38
CA TYR A 78 6.74 -13.25 2.26
C TYR A 78 6.76 -12.11 3.27
N ALA A 79 5.59 -11.54 3.54
CA ALA A 79 5.41 -10.53 4.57
C ALA A 79 4.69 -11.11 5.79
N PHE A 80 5.06 -10.64 6.98
CA PHE A 80 4.38 -10.94 8.24
C PHE A 80 4.53 -9.76 9.20
N GLN A 81 3.62 -9.62 10.16
CA GLN A 81 3.72 -8.63 11.21
C GLN A 81 4.23 -9.29 12.50
N SER A 82 5.20 -8.67 13.15
CA SER A 82 5.71 -9.15 14.44
C SER A 82 6.41 -8.05 15.22
N SER A 83 6.38 -8.18 16.55
CA SER A 83 7.37 -7.56 17.43
C SER A 83 8.57 -8.48 17.54
N VAL A 84 9.74 -8.00 17.11
CA VAL A 84 11.00 -8.71 17.34
C VAL A 84 11.75 -7.98 18.44
N ASP A 85 11.84 -8.62 19.60
CA ASP A 85 12.35 -8.01 20.83
C ASP A 85 13.87 -8.04 20.96
N GLN A 86 14.56 -8.78 20.07
CA GLN A 86 16.01 -8.86 20.05
C GLN A 86 16.56 -8.91 18.64
N ARG A 87 17.43 -7.95 18.34
CA ARG A 87 18.26 -7.92 17.13
C ARG A 87 19.08 -9.21 16.99
N PRO A 88 19.08 -9.86 15.82
CA PRO A 88 19.92 -11.03 15.60
C PRO A 88 21.41 -10.63 15.59
N LYS A 89 22.26 -11.43 16.23
CA LYS A 89 23.72 -11.21 16.24
C LYS A 89 24.31 -11.20 14.82
N ASP A 90 23.77 -12.04 13.94
CA ASP A 90 24.30 -12.26 12.59
C ASP A 90 23.60 -11.41 11.53
N GLY A 91 22.80 -10.42 11.94
CA GLY A 91 22.03 -9.57 11.02
C GLY A 91 20.87 -10.28 10.31
N LYS A 92 20.57 -11.54 10.69
CA LYS A 92 19.51 -12.33 10.06
C LYS A 92 18.56 -12.94 11.09
N LEU A 93 17.26 -12.83 10.83
CA LEU A 93 16.26 -13.65 11.52
C LEU A 93 15.93 -14.85 10.64
N ILE A 94 15.96 -16.04 11.24
CA ILE A 94 15.64 -17.29 10.55
C ILE A 94 14.45 -17.90 11.27
N PHE A 95 13.42 -18.24 10.50
CA PHE A 95 12.23 -18.91 10.98
C PHE A 95 12.09 -20.25 10.26
N GLU A 96 11.75 -21.29 11.01
CA GLU A 96 11.25 -22.53 10.43
C GLU A 96 9.91 -22.26 9.77
N ALA A 97 9.72 -22.75 8.54
CA ALA A 97 8.52 -22.51 7.75
C ALA A 97 7.78 -23.81 7.44
N THR A 98 6.45 -23.78 7.60
CA THR A 98 5.57 -24.89 7.20
C THR A 98 4.42 -24.37 6.35
N ASN A 99 3.98 -25.18 5.38
CA ASN A 99 2.87 -24.81 4.53
C ASN A 99 1.57 -24.73 5.34
N THR A 100 0.72 -23.74 5.05
CA THR A 100 -0.59 -23.60 5.67
C THR A 100 -1.61 -23.06 4.69
N SER A 101 -2.83 -23.58 4.76
CA SER A 101 -3.98 -23.03 4.06
C SER A 101 -4.76 -22.13 5.02
N ILE A 102 -4.79 -20.83 4.77
CA ILE A 102 -5.55 -19.88 5.58
C ILE A 102 -6.42 -19.03 4.65
N ASN A 103 -7.68 -18.86 5.02
CA ASN A 103 -8.61 -18.00 4.30
C ASN A 103 -8.12 -16.55 4.33
N ALA A 104 -8.45 -15.80 3.28
CA ALA A 104 -8.13 -14.38 3.24
C ALA A 104 -8.82 -13.65 4.41
N LYS A 105 -8.03 -12.93 5.22
CA LYS A 105 -8.53 -12.06 6.28
C LYS A 105 -8.71 -10.65 5.75
N VAL A 106 -7.70 -10.15 5.04
CA VAL A 106 -7.81 -8.88 4.32
C VAL A 106 -8.37 -9.15 2.93
N SER A 107 -9.52 -8.54 2.64
CA SER A 107 -10.30 -8.80 1.43
C SER A 107 -10.72 -7.51 0.74
N VAL A 108 -11.04 -7.62 -0.54
CA VAL A 108 -11.41 -6.52 -1.44
C VAL A 108 -12.75 -6.88 -2.04
N THR A 109 -13.73 -5.98 -1.89
CA THR A 109 -15.10 -6.18 -2.37
C THR A 109 -15.45 -5.06 -3.36
N PRO A 110 -15.65 -5.39 -4.66
CA PRO A 110 -16.12 -4.42 -5.65
C PRO A 110 -17.51 -3.87 -5.30
N THR A 111 -17.79 -2.65 -5.76
CA THR A 111 -19.09 -1.98 -5.66
C THR A 111 -19.38 -1.23 -6.95
N ASP A 112 -20.58 -0.66 -7.08
CA ASP A 112 -20.95 0.11 -8.26
C ASP A 112 -20.09 1.35 -8.49
N SER A 113 -19.50 1.94 -7.44
CA SER A 113 -18.76 3.21 -7.54
C SER A 113 -17.27 3.11 -7.20
N GLY A 114 -16.81 1.93 -6.78
CA GLY A 114 -15.49 1.75 -6.20
C GLY A 114 -15.27 0.35 -5.66
N PHE A 115 -14.43 0.22 -4.63
CA PHE A 115 -14.27 -1.01 -3.89
C PHE A 115 -14.00 -0.75 -2.41
N SER A 116 -14.46 -1.66 -1.55
CA SER A 116 -14.14 -1.67 -0.12
C SER A 116 -12.97 -2.61 0.14
N ILE A 117 -12.11 -2.26 1.08
CA ILE A 117 -11.13 -3.20 1.66
C ILE A 117 -11.47 -3.42 3.13
N HIS A 118 -11.59 -4.69 3.51
CA HIS A 118 -11.95 -5.13 4.85
C HIS A 118 -10.80 -5.95 5.46
N ASP A 119 -10.68 -5.93 6.79
CA ASP A 119 -9.85 -6.84 7.58
C ASP A 119 -10.75 -7.64 8.52
N GLY A 120 -11.09 -8.88 8.11
CA GLY A 120 -12.23 -9.61 8.65
C GLY A 120 -13.53 -8.85 8.41
N GLU A 121 -14.33 -8.69 9.46
CA GLU A 121 -15.60 -7.93 9.40
C GLU A 121 -15.40 -6.41 9.45
N ARG A 122 -14.19 -5.93 9.80
CA ARG A 122 -13.93 -4.49 9.96
C ARG A 122 -13.67 -3.84 8.61
N LYS A 123 -14.40 -2.78 8.31
CA LYS A 123 -14.11 -1.91 7.16
C LYS A 123 -12.82 -1.15 7.43
N VAL A 124 -11.86 -1.23 6.51
CA VAL A 124 -10.62 -0.45 6.59
C VAL A 124 -10.75 0.82 5.76
N LEU A 125 -11.17 0.68 4.50
CA LEU A 125 -11.37 1.81 3.62
C LEU A 125 -12.33 1.52 2.47
N PHE A 126 -12.79 2.60 1.83
CA PHE A 126 -13.45 2.56 0.52
C PHE A 126 -12.67 3.42 -0.47
N TYR A 127 -12.38 2.87 -1.65
CA TYR A 127 -11.72 3.56 -2.74
C TYR A 127 -12.76 4.00 -3.79
N GLN A 128 -12.92 5.30 -3.97
CA GLN A 128 -13.81 5.89 -4.96
C GLN A 128 -13.18 5.84 -6.34
N VAL A 129 -13.72 4.98 -7.21
CA VAL A 129 -13.26 4.79 -8.60
C VAL A 129 -14.02 5.69 -9.55
N LYS A 130 -15.36 5.72 -9.44
CA LYS A 130 -16.21 6.54 -10.31
C LYS A 130 -16.20 8.01 -9.86
N PRO A 131 -16.29 8.98 -10.79
CA PRO A 131 -16.40 10.38 -10.43
C PRO A 131 -17.58 10.64 -9.50
N LYS A 132 -17.36 11.45 -8.47
CA LYS A 132 -18.35 11.93 -7.51
C LYS A 132 -18.24 13.45 -7.41
N SER A 133 -19.38 14.13 -7.34
CA SER A 133 -19.48 15.59 -7.17
C SER A 133 -20.53 15.92 -6.10
N LEU A 134 -20.50 17.14 -5.60
CA LEU A 134 -21.54 17.71 -4.75
C LEU A 134 -22.26 18.78 -5.55
N ASP A 135 -23.52 18.52 -5.93
CA ASP A 135 -24.36 19.41 -6.74
C ASP A 135 -23.67 19.85 -8.05
N GLY A 136 -22.99 18.90 -8.71
CA GLY A 136 -22.25 19.15 -9.95
C GLY A 136 -20.92 19.89 -9.76
N LYS A 137 -20.54 20.25 -8.52
CA LYS A 137 -19.29 20.93 -8.19
C LYS A 137 -18.23 19.97 -7.68
N SER A 138 -16.99 20.37 -7.91
CA SER A 138 -15.80 19.67 -7.44
C SER A 138 -15.78 18.18 -7.80
N LEU A 139 -15.94 17.87 -9.09
CA LEU A 139 -15.93 16.50 -9.56
C LEU A 139 -14.55 15.86 -9.31
N ARG A 140 -14.52 14.74 -8.57
CA ARG A 140 -13.29 13.98 -8.34
C ARG A 140 -13.55 12.48 -8.39
N ALA A 141 -12.56 11.72 -8.86
CA ALA A 141 -12.44 10.27 -8.75
C ALA A 141 -11.06 9.92 -8.16
N ASN A 142 -10.74 8.65 -7.98
CA ASN A 142 -9.39 8.19 -7.63
C ASN A 142 -8.91 8.67 -6.25
N TYR A 143 -9.71 8.41 -5.21
CA TYR A 143 -9.39 8.77 -3.83
C TYR A 143 -9.99 7.76 -2.84
N VAL A 144 -9.53 7.79 -1.59
CA VAL A 144 -10.07 6.96 -0.51
C VAL A 144 -11.00 7.77 0.38
N HIS A 145 -12.29 7.42 0.43
CA HIS A 145 -13.19 7.86 1.48
C HIS A 145 -14.44 6.96 1.51
N PRO A 146 -14.87 6.48 2.69
CA PRO A 146 -14.26 6.67 4.01
C PRO A 146 -12.95 5.89 4.21
N LEU A 147 -12.09 6.43 5.09
CA LEU A 147 -11.02 5.70 5.78
C LEU A 147 -11.44 5.55 7.24
N TYR A 148 -11.35 4.36 7.80
CA TYR A 148 -11.82 4.05 9.16
C TYR A 148 -10.65 3.87 10.15
N ASP A 149 -10.89 4.17 11.42
CA ASP A 149 -10.01 3.76 12.52
C ASP A 149 -10.25 2.31 12.95
N LEU A 150 -9.54 1.86 14.00
CA LEU A 150 -9.65 0.50 14.53
C LEU A 150 -11.00 0.21 15.19
N ASP A 151 -11.70 1.24 15.67
CA ASP A 151 -13.00 1.15 16.30
C ASP A 151 -14.15 1.27 15.29
N GLY A 152 -13.84 1.57 14.02
CA GLY A 152 -14.79 1.70 12.93
C GLY A 152 -15.35 3.12 12.74
N SER A 153 -14.78 4.13 13.40
CA SER A 153 -15.14 5.53 13.14
C SER A 153 -14.48 6.03 11.86
N VAL A 154 -15.15 6.94 11.14
CA VAL A 154 -14.60 7.55 9.93
C VAL A 154 -13.58 8.64 10.29
N LEU A 155 -12.35 8.48 9.84
CA LEU A 155 -11.23 9.40 10.09
C LEU A 155 -11.20 10.59 9.12
N THR A 156 -11.62 10.38 7.87
CA THR A 156 -11.48 11.37 6.80
C THR A 156 -12.79 12.09 6.48
N GLN A 157 -12.69 13.26 5.85
CA GLN A 157 -13.86 14.02 5.37
C GLN A 157 -14.01 13.93 3.86
N ASP A 158 -15.24 14.00 3.39
CA ASP A 158 -15.60 14.16 1.99
C ASP A 158 -16.47 15.40 1.84
N PHE A 159 -16.12 16.26 0.87
CA PHE A 159 -16.72 17.60 0.70
C PHE A 159 -16.79 18.44 2.00
N PRO A 160 -15.65 18.68 2.68
CA PRO A 160 -15.68 19.52 3.87
C PRO A 160 -16.10 20.96 3.50
N SER A 161 -16.88 21.62 4.37
CA SER A 161 -17.56 22.88 4.05
C SER A 161 -16.61 24.05 3.76
N ASP A 162 -15.41 24.02 4.34
CA ASP A 162 -14.34 25.00 4.13
C ASP A 162 -13.62 24.79 2.78
N HIS A 163 -13.52 23.56 2.30
CA HIS A 163 -12.78 23.19 1.09
C HIS A 163 -13.48 22.05 0.35
N ILE A 164 -14.58 22.36 -0.35
CA ILE A 164 -15.45 21.35 -0.98
C ILE A 164 -14.78 20.51 -2.09
N HIS A 165 -13.55 20.83 -2.50
CA HIS A 165 -12.75 20.06 -3.47
C HIS A 165 -11.82 19.00 -2.82
N HIS A 166 -11.64 19.03 -1.50
CA HIS A 166 -10.84 18.06 -0.75
C HIS A 166 -11.59 16.74 -0.53
N ARG A 167 -10.89 15.61 -0.68
CA ARG A 167 -11.45 14.27 -0.53
C ARG A 167 -10.54 13.38 0.28
N GLY A 168 -10.97 12.91 1.46
CA GLY A 168 -10.45 11.66 1.96
C GLY A 168 -8.92 11.57 2.04
N VAL A 169 -8.36 10.49 1.49
CA VAL A 169 -6.95 10.42 1.06
C VAL A 169 -6.89 10.59 -0.46
N PHE A 170 -6.13 11.57 -0.93
CA PHE A 170 -6.01 11.94 -2.35
C PHE A 170 -4.63 12.50 -2.65
N TRP A 171 -4.28 12.61 -3.93
CA TRP A 171 -3.06 13.31 -4.36
C TRP A 171 -3.39 14.24 -5.51
N ALA A 172 -2.82 15.44 -5.47
CA ALA A 172 -3.18 16.50 -6.40
C ALA A 172 -2.12 17.58 -6.51
N TRP A 173 -2.14 18.30 -7.62
CA TRP A 173 -1.23 19.40 -7.97
C TRP A 173 -2.01 20.55 -8.61
N HIS A 174 -1.58 21.77 -8.31
CA HIS A 174 -2.15 23.01 -8.85
C HIS A 174 -1.70 23.31 -10.28
N GLN A 175 -0.53 22.79 -10.66
CA GLN A 175 0.05 23.00 -11.97
C GLN A 175 0.10 21.66 -12.69
N LEU A 176 -0.71 21.53 -13.74
CA LEU A 176 -0.61 20.47 -14.73
C LEU A 176 -0.38 21.14 -16.08
N ILE A 177 0.85 21.05 -16.60
CA ILE A 177 1.29 21.72 -17.81
C ILE A 177 1.69 20.66 -18.83
N VAL A 178 1.26 20.83 -20.07
CA VAL A 178 1.63 19.95 -21.20
C VAL A 178 1.93 20.84 -22.39
N ASP A 179 3.07 20.62 -23.06
CA ASP A 179 3.53 21.44 -24.18
C ASP A 179 3.59 22.95 -23.85
N GLY A 180 3.93 23.29 -22.61
CA GLY A 180 3.99 24.69 -22.12
C GLY A 180 2.63 25.31 -21.72
N GLU A 181 1.50 24.61 -21.91
CA GLU A 181 0.17 25.13 -21.59
C GLU A 181 -0.44 24.52 -20.33
N LYS A 182 -1.06 25.36 -19.47
CA LYS A 182 -1.79 24.90 -18.29
C LYS A 182 -3.06 24.12 -18.70
N THR A 183 -2.96 22.81 -18.59
CA THR A 183 -3.96 21.83 -18.99
C THR A 183 -5.02 21.61 -17.90
N GLY A 184 -4.70 21.86 -16.62
CA GLY A 184 -5.69 21.79 -15.55
C GLY A 184 -5.14 22.04 -14.16
N ASP A 185 -6.01 21.89 -13.17
CA ASP A 185 -5.70 21.94 -11.75
C ASP A 185 -6.41 20.78 -11.04
N SER A 186 -5.64 19.75 -10.68
CA SER A 186 -6.17 18.58 -9.98
C SER A 186 -6.41 18.84 -8.49
N TRP A 187 -5.86 19.92 -7.94
CA TRP A 187 -6.09 20.32 -6.55
C TRP A 187 -7.49 20.91 -6.42
N ASP A 188 -7.80 21.92 -7.22
CA ASP A 188 -9.10 22.60 -7.23
C ASP A 188 -10.15 21.90 -8.12
N THR A 189 -9.80 20.77 -8.73
CA THR A 189 -10.67 19.95 -9.61
C THR A 189 -11.18 20.72 -10.84
N SER A 190 -10.38 21.67 -11.35
CA SER A 190 -10.72 22.46 -12.53
C SER A 190 -10.02 21.91 -13.77
N GLU A 191 -10.77 21.72 -14.85
CA GLU A 191 -10.24 21.25 -16.15
C GLU A 191 -9.38 19.98 -16.03
N TYR A 192 -9.76 19.08 -15.11
CA TYR A 192 -9.03 17.86 -14.80
C TYR A 192 -10.00 16.74 -14.37
N LEU A 193 -9.74 15.52 -14.86
CA LEU A 193 -10.36 14.31 -14.33
C LEU A 193 -9.40 13.12 -14.41
N SER A 194 -9.29 12.40 -13.30
CA SER A 194 -8.68 11.07 -13.26
C SER A 194 -9.69 10.00 -13.68
N VAL A 195 -9.37 9.21 -14.70
CA VAL A 195 -10.22 8.13 -15.22
C VAL A 195 -9.54 6.80 -14.93
N VAL A 196 -10.10 6.01 -14.02
CA VAL A 196 -9.60 4.66 -13.72
C VAL A 196 -9.91 3.74 -14.91
N LYS A 197 -8.87 3.15 -15.49
CA LYS A 197 -8.94 2.28 -16.68
C LYS A 197 -8.90 0.81 -16.35
N GLN A 198 -8.20 0.43 -15.29
CA GLN A 198 -8.01 -0.95 -14.86
C GLN A 198 -7.88 -1.01 -13.34
N ILE A 199 -8.42 -2.07 -12.74
CA ILE A 199 -8.29 -2.42 -11.33
C ILE A 199 -7.92 -3.90 -11.28
N ASP A 200 -6.78 -4.20 -10.67
CA ASP A 200 -6.28 -5.55 -10.47
C ASP A 200 -6.13 -5.81 -8.97
N VAL A 201 -6.81 -6.85 -8.46
CA VAL A 201 -6.55 -7.37 -7.11
C VAL A 201 -5.38 -8.34 -7.24
N LEU A 202 -4.19 -7.91 -6.80
CA LEU A 202 -2.95 -8.67 -6.97
C LEU A 202 -2.78 -9.75 -5.89
N ASP A 203 -3.18 -9.45 -4.66
CA ASP A 203 -3.08 -10.35 -3.51
C ASP A 203 -4.28 -10.17 -2.59
N GLN A 204 -4.73 -11.26 -1.97
CA GLN A 204 -5.64 -11.28 -0.82
C GLN A 204 -5.22 -12.43 0.08
N GLY A 205 -5.25 -12.22 1.40
CA GLY A 205 -4.73 -13.22 2.31
C GLY A 205 -4.82 -12.85 3.78
N PRO A 206 -4.22 -13.68 4.64
CA PRO A 206 -4.31 -13.51 6.10
C PRO A 206 -3.52 -12.32 6.63
N VAL A 207 -2.56 -11.78 5.87
CA VAL A 207 -1.67 -10.68 6.32
C VAL A 207 -1.97 -9.38 5.58
N PHE A 208 -2.31 -9.42 4.29
CA PHE A 208 -2.59 -8.22 3.51
C PHE A 208 -3.44 -8.48 2.27
N ALA A 209 -3.97 -7.40 1.69
CA ALA A 209 -4.47 -7.36 0.33
C ALA A 209 -3.77 -6.26 -0.46
N THR A 210 -3.49 -6.50 -1.74
CA THR A 210 -2.89 -5.52 -2.65
C THR A 210 -3.83 -5.26 -3.82
N VAL A 211 -4.15 -3.99 -4.08
CA VAL A 211 -4.89 -3.55 -5.26
C VAL A 211 -4.00 -2.64 -6.09
N GLN A 212 -3.95 -2.86 -7.39
CA GLN A 212 -3.29 -1.97 -8.35
C GLN A 212 -4.32 -1.35 -9.28
N LEU A 213 -4.19 -0.06 -9.54
CA LEU A 213 -5.00 0.70 -10.46
C LEU A 213 -4.12 1.26 -11.58
N LYS A 214 -4.65 1.27 -12.80
CA LYS A 214 -4.14 2.13 -13.88
C LYS A 214 -5.12 3.25 -14.12
N VAL A 215 -4.63 4.48 -14.05
CA VAL A 215 -5.46 5.69 -14.09
C VAL A 215 -4.91 6.61 -15.16
N HIS A 216 -5.79 7.18 -15.96
CA HIS A 216 -5.45 8.20 -16.94
C HIS A 216 -5.83 9.57 -16.41
N TRP A 217 -4.90 10.52 -16.49
CA TRP A 217 -5.21 11.92 -16.23
C TRP A 217 -5.66 12.57 -17.53
N THR A 218 -6.81 13.22 -17.47
CA THR A 218 -7.49 13.82 -18.62
C THR A 218 -7.91 15.25 -18.32
N SER A 219 -8.12 16.05 -19.35
CA SER A 219 -8.57 17.43 -19.26
C SER A 219 -9.51 17.73 -20.42
N ALA A 220 -10.53 18.55 -20.18
CA ALA A 220 -11.41 19.04 -21.23
C ALA A 220 -10.68 19.98 -22.23
N LYS A 221 -9.51 20.51 -21.86
CA LYS A 221 -8.64 21.30 -22.75
C LYS A 221 -7.82 20.46 -23.72
N ARG A 222 -7.73 19.13 -23.52
CA ARG A 222 -6.96 18.22 -24.39
C ARG A 222 -7.88 17.15 -24.94
N THR A 223 -8.43 17.41 -26.13
CA THR A 223 -9.30 16.47 -26.84
C THR A 223 -8.79 16.16 -28.24
N ASP A 224 -9.16 15.02 -28.78
CA ASP A 224 -8.96 14.71 -30.19
C ASP A 224 -9.99 15.44 -31.07
N LYS A 225 -9.92 15.19 -32.39
CA LYS A 225 -10.85 15.80 -33.37
C LYS A 225 -12.32 15.42 -33.17
N SER A 226 -12.59 14.34 -32.42
CA SER A 226 -13.95 13.90 -32.08
C SER A 226 -14.47 14.50 -30.77
N GLY A 227 -13.62 15.23 -30.04
CA GLY A 227 -13.93 15.76 -28.71
C GLY A 227 -13.65 14.78 -27.57
N ALA A 228 -13.05 13.62 -27.84
CA ALA A 228 -12.69 12.67 -26.79
C ALA A 228 -11.41 13.12 -26.08
N ALA A 229 -11.38 13.05 -24.75
CA ALA A 229 -10.23 13.49 -23.97
C ALA A 229 -8.98 12.63 -24.25
N ILE A 230 -7.86 13.29 -24.53
CA ILE A 230 -6.56 12.67 -24.73
C ILE A 230 -5.83 12.63 -23.38
N PRO A 231 -5.47 11.44 -22.87
CA PRO A 231 -4.76 11.34 -21.60
C PRO A 231 -3.32 11.81 -21.74
N PHE A 232 -2.80 12.50 -20.72
CA PHE A 232 -1.43 13.05 -20.72
C PHE A 232 -0.52 12.45 -19.63
N VAL A 233 -1.08 11.76 -18.64
CA VAL A 233 -0.35 10.94 -17.66
C VAL A 233 -1.05 9.60 -17.50
N GLN A 234 -0.27 8.52 -17.47
CA GLN A 234 -0.68 7.24 -16.94
C GLN A 234 -0.12 7.13 -15.51
N GLU A 235 -1.02 7.07 -14.55
CA GLU A 235 -0.72 6.76 -13.16
C GLU A 235 -0.91 5.26 -12.94
N THR A 236 0.05 4.63 -12.26
CA THR A 236 -0.11 3.32 -11.64
C THR A 236 -0.10 3.49 -10.13
N THR A 237 -1.25 3.28 -9.50
CA THR A 237 -1.41 3.37 -8.05
C THR A 237 -1.51 1.96 -7.48
N THR A 238 -0.59 1.59 -6.59
CA THR A 238 -0.64 0.33 -5.85
C THR A 238 -0.91 0.64 -4.39
N MET A 239 -2.00 0.07 -3.86
CA MET A 239 -2.39 0.20 -2.47
C MET A 239 -2.32 -1.17 -1.81
N ARG A 240 -1.59 -1.27 -0.69
CA ARG A 240 -1.54 -2.49 0.12
C ARG A 240 -2.07 -2.20 1.51
N VAL A 241 -3.12 -2.91 1.89
CA VAL A 241 -3.71 -2.85 3.23
C VAL A 241 -3.28 -4.11 3.98
N TYR A 242 -2.66 -3.94 5.13
CA TYR A 242 -2.27 -5.06 5.99
C TYR A 242 -3.40 -5.40 6.95
N SER A 243 -3.34 -6.55 7.62
CA SER A 243 -4.20 -6.81 8.76
C SER A 243 -3.78 -5.88 9.91
N ALA A 244 -4.73 -5.50 10.77
CA ALA A 244 -4.41 -4.67 11.93
C ALA A 244 -3.67 -5.48 13.01
N THR A 245 -2.75 -4.79 13.70
CA THR A 245 -2.30 -5.20 15.04
C THR A 245 -3.28 -4.67 16.09
N ALA A 246 -2.99 -4.88 17.37
CA ALA A 246 -3.85 -4.40 18.46
C ALA A 246 -4.04 -2.87 18.46
N ASP A 247 -3.07 -2.13 17.92
CA ASP A 247 -2.92 -0.69 18.11
C ASP A 247 -2.71 0.10 16.80
N ARG A 248 -2.59 -0.57 15.64
CA ARG A 248 -2.50 0.13 14.35
C ARG A 248 -3.03 -0.64 13.15
N GLN A 249 -3.28 0.11 12.09
CA GLN A 249 -3.66 -0.36 10.76
C GLN A 249 -2.67 0.24 9.75
N LEU A 250 -1.84 -0.60 9.12
CA LEU A 250 -0.87 -0.14 8.12
C LEU A 250 -1.49 -0.17 6.71
N ILE A 251 -1.22 0.88 5.93
CA ILE A 251 -1.68 1.03 4.54
C ILE A 251 -0.58 1.71 3.73
N ASP A 252 -0.04 1.02 2.73
CA ASP A 252 0.98 1.55 1.84
C ASP A 252 0.35 2.06 0.54
N PHE A 253 0.84 3.20 0.06
CA PHE A 253 0.55 3.72 -1.27
C PHE A 253 1.85 3.84 -2.07
N THR A 254 1.84 3.35 -3.30
CA THR A 254 2.89 3.61 -4.28
C THR A 254 2.24 4.20 -5.52
N ILE A 255 2.59 5.45 -5.85
CA ILE A 255 2.04 6.18 -6.98
C ILE A 255 3.18 6.37 -7.99
N LYS A 256 3.03 5.79 -9.18
CA LYS A 256 3.99 5.95 -10.28
C LYS A 256 3.35 6.73 -11.41
N LEU A 257 3.94 7.85 -11.78
CA LEU A 257 3.45 8.73 -12.85
C LEU A 257 4.33 8.55 -14.09
N ARG A 258 3.70 8.21 -15.22
CA ARG A 258 4.36 8.09 -16.52
C ARG A 258 3.73 9.09 -17.49
N PRO A 259 4.50 10.00 -18.11
CA PRO A 259 3.95 10.91 -19.11
C PRO A 259 3.46 10.13 -20.34
N LEU A 260 2.38 10.60 -20.94
CA LEU A 260 1.82 10.10 -22.21
C LEU A 260 1.87 11.15 -23.33
N ALA A 261 2.35 12.34 -23.02
CA ALA A 261 2.61 13.44 -23.94
C ALA A 261 4.04 13.94 -23.72
N ASP A 262 4.53 14.75 -24.66
CA ASP A 262 5.79 15.47 -24.50
C ASP A 262 5.64 16.61 -23.48
N ASP A 263 6.75 17.02 -22.89
CA ASP A 263 6.85 18.17 -21.96
C ASP A 263 5.75 18.26 -20.88
N VAL A 264 5.43 17.14 -20.23
CA VAL A 264 4.51 17.12 -19.09
C VAL A 264 5.24 17.63 -17.84
N ARG A 265 4.73 18.70 -17.23
CA ARG A 265 5.21 19.24 -15.95
C ARG A 265 4.10 19.24 -14.91
N ILE A 266 4.47 18.87 -13.69
CA ILE A 266 3.59 18.94 -12.51
C ILE A 266 4.22 19.86 -11.47
N GLY A 267 3.39 20.65 -10.78
CA GLY A 267 3.88 21.60 -9.78
C GLY A 267 2.85 21.87 -8.69
N GLY A 268 3.35 22.21 -7.50
CA GLY A 268 2.54 22.64 -6.37
C GLY A 268 1.91 24.01 -6.60
N ALA A 269 1.33 24.58 -5.54
CA ALA A 269 0.76 25.92 -5.59
C ALA A 269 1.80 26.96 -6.06
N ASP A 270 1.39 27.90 -6.91
CA ASP A 270 2.24 29.01 -7.35
C ASP A 270 2.22 30.13 -6.29
N ASN A 271 2.71 29.81 -5.09
CA ASN A 271 2.84 30.71 -3.95
C ASN A 271 3.90 30.17 -2.99
N VAL A 272 4.24 30.96 -1.96
CA VAL A 272 5.27 30.61 -0.96
C VAL A 272 5.05 29.28 -0.22
N LYS A 273 3.84 28.69 -0.26
CA LYS A 273 3.53 27.42 0.40
C LYS A 273 3.77 26.21 -0.50
N GLU A 274 3.78 26.40 -1.82
CA GLU A 274 4.11 25.39 -2.85
C GLU A 274 3.44 24.01 -2.68
N TYR A 275 2.27 23.95 -2.04
CA TYR A 275 1.68 22.69 -1.61
C TYR A 275 1.10 21.88 -2.78
N GLY A 276 1.08 20.56 -2.60
CA GLY A 276 0.59 19.56 -3.55
C GLY A 276 0.99 18.16 -3.10
N GLY A 277 0.74 17.16 -3.95
CA GLY A 277 1.07 15.77 -3.68
C GLY A 277 0.04 15.06 -2.78
N PHE A 278 0.51 14.04 -2.06
CA PHE A 278 -0.31 13.15 -1.25
C PHE A 278 -0.86 13.86 -0.01
N THR A 279 -2.18 13.84 0.15
CA THR A 279 -2.91 14.61 1.14
C THR A 279 -3.92 13.72 1.86
N VAL A 280 -3.99 13.86 3.18
CA VAL A 280 -5.01 13.22 4.01
C VAL A 280 -5.89 14.31 4.62
N ARG A 281 -7.15 14.38 4.19
CA ARG A 281 -8.16 15.26 4.78
C ARG A 281 -8.80 14.57 5.98
N VAL A 282 -8.16 14.73 7.14
CA VAL A 282 -8.69 14.24 8.42
C VAL A 282 -9.79 15.17 8.95
N LYS A 283 -10.73 14.60 9.70
CA LYS A 283 -11.64 15.38 10.53
C LYS A 283 -10.84 15.97 11.71
N PRO A 284 -10.78 17.31 11.87
CA PRO A 284 -10.05 17.87 12.99
C PRO A 284 -10.69 17.41 14.32
N THR A 285 -9.88 16.83 15.20
CA THR A 285 -10.27 16.60 16.61
C THR A 285 -9.82 17.80 17.43
N LYS A 286 -10.42 18.01 18.60
CA LYS A 286 -10.09 19.16 19.47
C LYS A 286 -8.61 19.17 19.91
N ASP A 287 -7.97 18.00 19.90
CA ASP A 287 -6.66 17.77 20.49
C ASP A 287 -5.62 17.22 19.47
N ILE A 288 -5.80 17.46 18.16
CA ILE A 288 -4.78 17.09 17.16
C ILE A 288 -3.45 17.77 17.52
N LYS A 289 -2.39 16.96 17.60
CA LYS A 289 -1.01 17.42 17.70
C LYS A 289 -0.25 16.97 16.47
N LEU A 290 0.45 17.88 15.82
CA LEU A 290 1.44 17.55 14.79
C LEU A 290 2.78 17.43 15.50
N VAL A 291 3.42 16.27 15.41
CA VAL A 291 4.73 16.03 16.04
C VAL A 291 5.72 15.77 14.93
N ASP A 292 6.72 16.63 14.82
CA ASP A 292 7.90 16.40 14.00
C ASP A 292 9.01 15.80 14.88
N GLU A 293 9.98 15.14 14.27
CA GLU A 293 11.17 14.58 14.92
C GLU A 293 12.01 15.65 15.64
N THR A 294 11.78 16.94 15.35
CA THR A 294 12.46 18.07 16.00
C THR A 294 11.65 18.83 17.06
N ALA A 295 10.31 18.76 17.07
CA ALA A 295 9.41 19.26 18.12
C ALA A 295 7.92 19.09 17.72
N VAL A 296 7.03 19.22 18.70
CA VAL A 296 5.58 19.41 18.48
C VAL A 296 5.36 20.75 17.78
N LEU A 297 4.76 20.73 16.59
CA LEU A 297 4.32 21.91 15.84
C LEU A 297 3.05 22.52 16.42
#